data_AF-A0A7D9ISG5-F1
#
_entry.id   AF-A0A7D9ISG5-F1
#
_cell.length_a   1.000
_cell.length_b   1.000
_cell.length_c   1.000
_cell.angle_alpha   90.00
_cell.angle_beta   90.00
_cell.angle_gamma   90.00
#
_symmetry.space_group_name_H-M   'P 1'
#
loop_
_entity.id
_entity.type
_entity.pdbx_description
1 polymer ?
#
loop_
_entity_poly.entity_id
_entity_poly.type
_entity_poly.pdbx_seq_one_letter_code
_entity_poly.pdbx_strand_id
1 'polypeptide(L)'
;MAVLYHSCELIDPNERHKFCPDGNDSWCPYKWQGTLERKDHHLDPVFLDLLLPQFKRLSEYSLLLRCLPGYSQNVNESLNSLVWNRAPKHRFKGPKSVEMAAMSAVLQFKEAAGIPAGVFTSQGSAKKDKTRIFHSAKKAATCEKVRRRKIRQAKLAANMRDEGECSYSSGKFNKVDPLAQVGSESSDDEDDYPLAQLVLNKDSDTSDEDVPPAQIIRNSSKNS
;
A
#
# COMPACT_ATOMS: atom_id res chain seq x y z
N MET A 1 -16.01 -6.44 12.76
CA MET A 1 -17.46 -6.68 12.58
C MET A 1 -18.12 -5.76 11.55
N ALA A 2 -17.86 -4.45 11.58
CA ALA A 2 -18.48 -3.48 10.65
C ALA A 2 -18.41 -3.84 9.16
N VAL A 3 -17.24 -4.29 8.69
CA VAL A 3 -17.03 -4.69 7.29
C VAL A 3 -17.92 -5.88 6.89
N LEU A 4 -17.97 -6.93 7.71
CA LEU A 4 -18.74 -8.14 7.42
C LEU A 4 -20.24 -7.83 7.26
N TYR A 5 -20.83 -7.13 8.23
CA TYR A 5 -22.26 -6.79 8.19
C TYR A 5 -22.59 -5.82 7.06
N HIS A 6 -21.70 -4.87 6.76
CA HIS A 6 -21.90 -3.97 5.63
C HIS A 6 -21.85 -4.66 4.27
N SER A 7 -21.03 -5.70 4.14
CA SER A 7 -20.84 -6.48 2.91
C SER A 7 -21.96 -7.50 2.64
N CYS A 8 -22.71 -7.92 3.66
CA CYS A 8 -23.84 -8.83 3.49
C CYS A 8 -25.14 -8.07 3.16
N GLU A 9 -25.95 -8.63 2.26
CA GLU A 9 -27.24 -8.06 1.87
C GLU A 9 -28.35 -8.51 2.82
N LEU A 10 -28.35 -7.95 4.03
CA LEU A 10 -29.42 -8.19 5.00
C LEU A 10 -30.71 -7.48 4.58
N ILE A 11 -31.85 -8.09 4.92
CA ILE A 11 -33.19 -7.60 4.60
C ILE A 11 -33.45 -6.25 5.30
N ASP A 12 -33.00 -6.10 6.55
CA ASP A 12 -33.09 -4.85 7.29
C ASP A 12 -31.80 -4.01 7.12
N PRO A 13 -31.89 -2.81 6.50
CA PRO A 13 -30.77 -1.88 6.41
C PRO A 13 -30.20 -1.48 7.77
N ASN A 14 -31.02 -1.39 8.81
CA ASN A 14 -30.54 -1.02 10.14
C ASN A 14 -29.61 -2.09 10.72
N GLU A 15 -29.94 -3.37 10.55
CA GLU A 15 -29.09 -4.48 10.98
C GLU A 15 -27.79 -4.57 10.19
N ARG A 16 -27.87 -4.27 8.89
CA ARG A 16 -26.71 -4.20 7.99
C ARG A 16 -25.71 -3.14 8.41
N HIS A 17 -26.20 -1.98 8.81
CA HIS A 17 -25.39 -0.81 9.12
C HIS A 17 -25.16 -0.58 10.62
N LYS A 18 -25.57 -1.52 11.48
CA LYS A 18 -25.50 -1.39 12.95
C LYS A 18 -24.10 -1.13 13.50
N PHE A 19 -23.07 -1.63 12.83
CA PHE A 19 -21.67 -1.49 13.23
C PHE A 19 -20.91 -0.43 12.43
N CYS A 20 -21.57 0.26 11.50
CA CYS A 20 -20.95 1.36 10.77
C CYS A 20 -20.79 2.57 11.70
N PRO A 21 -19.68 3.31 11.62
CA PRO A 21 -19.49 4.53 12.40
C PRO A 21 -20.55 5.56 12.01
N ASP A 22 -20.98 6.36 12.97
CA ASP A 22 -21.93 7.46 12.75
C ASP A 22 -21.20 8.75 12.36
N GLY A 23 -21.90 9.66 11.67
CA GLY A 23 -21.41 10.99 11.29
C GLY A 23 -20.98 11.14 9.82
N ASN A 24 -20.72 12.38 9.39
CA ASN A 24 -20.38 12.72 8.01
C ASN A 24 -19.03 12.16 7.55
N ASP A 25 -18.14 11.84 8.47
CA ASP A 25 -16.86 11.19 8.17
C ASP A 25 -16.98 9.65 8.09
N SER A 26 -18.19 9.12 8.23
CA SER A 26 -18.45 7.70 8.06
C SER A 26 -18.18 7.28 6.62
N TRP A 27 -17.46 6.17 6.47
CA TRP A 27 -17.29 5.51 5.18
C TRP A 27 -18.60 4.90 4.66
N CYS A 28 -19.66 4.83 5.47
CA CYS A 28 -20.95 4.24 5.14
C CYS A 28 -21.95 5.31 4.67
N PRO A 29 -22.34 5.34 3.37
CA PRO A 29 -23.31 6.30 2.83
C PRO A 29 -24.65 6.32 3.57
N TYR A 30 -25.15 5.14 3.98
CA TYR A 30 -26.41 5.01 4.69
C TYR A 30 -26.47 5.83 5.99
N LYS A 31 -25.36 5.89 6.74
CA LYS A 31 -25.33 6.56 8.06
C LYS A 31 -25.34 8.09 7.98
N TRP A 32 -24.97 8.68 6.85
CA TRP A 32 -24.98 10.14 6.68
C TRP A 32 -25.97 10.66 5.62
N GLN A 33 -26.31 9.84 4.62
CA GLN A 33 -27.29 10.20 3.57
C GLN A 33 -28.66 9.56 3.76
N GLY A 34 -28.80 8.51 4.58
CA GLY A 34 -30.05 7.78 4.81
C GLY A 34 -30.51 6.89 3.64
N THR A 35 -29.92 7.04 2.46
CA THR A 35 -30.29 6.31 1.24
C THR A 35 -29.10 5.48 0.74
N LEU A 36 -29.36 4.25 0.28
CA LEU A 36 -28.34 3.38 -0.32
C LEU A 36 -28.80 2.90 -1.70
N GLU A 37 -28.02 3.21 -2.73
CA GLU A 37 -28.16 2.54 -4.02
C GLU A 37 -27.72 1.07 -3.87
N ARG A 38 -28.53 0.14 -4.37
CA ARG A 38 -28.18 -1.28 -4.38
C ARG A 38 -27.02 -1.47 -5.35
N LYS A 39 -25.97 -2.15 -4.89
CA LYS A 39 -24.82 -2.55 -5.71
C LYS A 39 -24.83 -4.06 -5.85
N ASP A 40 -24.39 -4.58 -6.98
CA ASP A 40 -24.46 -6.01 -7.30
C ASP A 40 -23.35 -6.87 -6.62
N HIS A 41 -22.62 -6.31 -5.66
CA HIS A 41 -21.44 -6.93 -5.06
C HIS A 41 -21.61 -7.32 -3.59
N HIS A 42 -22.85 -7.51 -3.13
CA HIS A 42 -23.11 -7.92 -1.75
C HIS A 42 -23.15 -9.44 -1.62
N LEU A 43 -22.74 -9.93 -0.45
CA LEU A 43 -22.79 -11.35 -0.09
C LEU A 43 -24.18 -11.74 0.39
N ASP A 44 -24.61 -12.94 0.04
CA ASP A 44 -25.82 -13.54 0.59
C ASP A 44 -25.72 -13.66 2.13
N PRO A 45 -26.79 -13.36 2.89
CA PRO A 45 -26.88 -13.61 4.33
C PRO A 45 -26.40 -14.98 4.79
N VAL A 46 -26.51 -16.04 3.97
CA VAL A 46 -26.01 -17.39 4.29
C VAL A 46 -24.50 -17.39 4.62
N PHE A 47 -23.72 -16.50 4.00
CA PHE A 47 -22.28 -16.38 4.28
C PHE A 47 -21.98 -15.69 5.61
N LEU A 48 -22.94 -14.97 6.19
CA LEU A 48 -22.72 -14.26 7.45
C LEU A 48 -22.34 -15.23 8.56
N ASP A 49 -23.13 -16.30 8.72
CA ASP A 49 -22.92 -17.30 9.77
C ASP A 49 -21.63 -18.10 9.56
N LEU A 50 -21.25 -18.34 8.30
CA LEU A 50 -20.00 -19.02 7.95
C LEU A 50 -18.76 -18.16 8.20
N LEU A 51 -18.86 -16.85 8.00
CA LEU A 51 -17.72 -15.92 8.12
C LEU A 51 -17.60 -15.30 9.51
N LEU A 52 -18.68 -15.27 10.29
CA LEU A 52 -18.71 -14.65 11.62
C LEU A 52 -17.61 -15.20 12.56
N PRO A 53 -17.39 -16.53 12.67
CA PRO A 53 -16.36 -17.07 13.56
C PRO A 53 -14.94 -16.62 13.16
N GLN A 54 -14.69 -16.54 11.85
CA GLN A 54 -13.41 -16.14 11.27
C GLN A 54 -13.16 -14.67 11.55
N PHE A 55 -14.16 -13.81 11.33
CA PHE A 55 -14.06 -12.39 11.67
C PHE A 55 -13.87 -12.16 13.16
N LYS A 56 -14.54 -12.94 14.03
CA LYS A 56 -14.33 -12.87 15.49
C LYS A 56 -12.91 -13.25 15.86
N ARG A 57 -12.40 -14.36 15.34
CA ARG A 57 -10.99 -14.80 15.55
C ARG A 57 -9.98 -13.77 15.05
N LEU A 58 -10.23 -13.17 13.88
CA LEU A 58 -9.36 -12.12 13.32
C LEU A 58 -9.44 -10.79 14.11
N SER A 59 -10.52 -10.58 14.85
CA SER A 59 -10.72 -9.41 15.72
C SER A 59 -10.22 -9.65 17.15
N GLU A 60 -9.61 -10.81 17.43
CA GLU A 60 -9.10 -11.13 18.77
C GLU A 60 -7.93 -10.22 19.14
N TYR A 61 -7.98 -9.62 20.33
CA TYR A 61 -6.96 -8.68 20.79
C TYR A 61 -5.55 -9.28 20.79
N SER A 62 -5.40 -10.54 21.21
CA SER A 62 -4.11 -11.24 21.23
C SER A 62 -3.47 -11.35 19.84
N LEU A 63 -4.29 -11.57 18.79
CA LEU A 63 -3.86 -11.67 17.40
C LEU A 63 -3.49 -10.30 16.85
N LEU A 64 -4.31 -9.28 17.12
CA LEU A 64 -4.04 -7.89 16.70
C LEU A 64 -2.78 -7.32 17.37
N LEU A 65 -2.53 -7.64 18.64
CA LEU A 65 -1.33 -7.21 19.36
C LEU A 65 -0.05 -7.70 18.67
N ARG A 66 -0.07 -8.92 18.10
CA ARG A 66 1.04 -9.47 17.31
C ARG A 66 1.21 -8.80 15.95
N CYS A 67 0.17 -8.14 15.44
CA CYS A 67 0.22 -7.41 14.18
C CYS A 67 0.73 -5.96 14.34
N LEU A 68 0.72 -5.39 15.55
CA LEU A 68 1.20 -4.01 15.81
C LEU A 68 2.64 -3.75 15.35
N PRO A 69 3.61 -4.67 15.54
CA PRO A 69 4.97 -4.47 15.06
C PRO A 69 5.11 -4.52 13.53
N GLY A 70 4.06 -4.93 12.80
CA GLY A 70 4.06 -5.01 11.35
C GLY A 70 4.90 -6.17 10.80
N TYR A 71 5.02 -7.28 11.54
CA TYR A 71 5.67 -8.48 11.03
C TYR A 71 4.96 -8.99 9.76
N SER A 72 5.74 -9.52 8.81
CA SER A 72 5.19 -10.07 7.57
C SER A 72 4.26 -11.25 7.88
N GLN A 73 3.08 -11.26 7.28
CA GLN A 73 2.11 -12.35 7.41
C GLN A 73 2.65 -13.67 6.82
N ASN A 74 3.65 -13.61 5.95
CA ASN A 74 4.30 -14.77 5.35
C ASN A 74 5.81 -14.78 5.65
N VAL A 75 6.19 -15.56 6.66
CA VAL A 75 7.59 -15.79 7.09
C VAL A 75 8.46 -16.27 5.92
N ASN A 76 7.92 -17.15 5.07
CA ASN A 76 8.65 -17.71 3.93
C ASN A 76 8.92 -16.65 2.86
N GLU A 77 7.94 -15.77 2.58
CA GLU A 77 8.14 -14.64 1.65
C GLU A 77 9.17 -13.65 2.15
N SER A 78 9.18 -13.34 3.45
CA SER A 78 10.17 -12.44 4.03
C SER A 78 11.58 -13.02 3.98
N LEU A 79 11.75 -14.31 4.31
CA LEU A 79 13.05 -14.97 4.23
C LEU A 79 13.53 -15.03 2.78
N ASN A 80 12.68 -15.48 1.85
CA ASN A 80 13.03 -15.54 0.43
C ASN A 80 13.40 -14.16 -0.11
N SER A 81 12.66 -13.12 0.27
CA SER A 81 12.98 -11.75 -0.12
C SER A 81 14.36 -11.30 0.40
N LEU A 82 14.74 -11.69 1.62
CA LEU A 82 16.09 -11.43 2.18
C LEU A 82 17.20 -12.20 1.45
N VAL A 83 16.95 -13.44 1.03
CA VAL A 83 17.88 -14.24 0.23
C VAL A 83 18.10 -13.57 -1.13
N TRP A 84 17.01 -13.25 -1.84
CA TRP A 84 17.09 -12.67 -3.19
C TRP A 84 17.58 -11.23 -3.21
N ASN A 85 17.46 -10.48 -2.12
CA ASN A 85 18.08 -9.16 -2.02
C ASN A 85 19.62 -9.26 -1.95
N ARG A 86 20.14 -10.32 -1.29
CA ARG A 86 21.60 -10.57 -1.20
C ARG A 86 22.16 -11.27 -2.43
N ALA A 87 21.40 -12.20 -3.01
CA ALA A 87 21.74 -12.94 -4.22
C ALA A 87 20.64 -12.71 -5.29
N PRO A 88 20.69 -11.58 -6.02
CA PRO A 88 19.65 -11.27 -7.00
C PRO A 88 19.57 -12.30 -8.12
N LYS A 89 18.36 -12.77 -8.43
CA LYS A 89 18.12 -13.80 -9.46
C LYS A 89 18.61 -13.42 -10.86
N HIS A 90 18.67 -12.12 -11.16
CA HIS A 90 19.09 -11.60 -12.46
C HIS A 90 20.63 -11.58 -12.64
N ARG A 91 21.39 -11.93 -11.60
CA ARG A 91 22.86 -12.04 -11.68
C ARG A 91 23.28 -13.45 -11.36
N PHE A 92 24.08 -14.05 -12.23
CA PHE A 92 24.67 -15.35 -11.95
C PHE A 92 25.62 -15.25 -10.75
N LYS A 93 25.42 -16.12 -9.77
CA LYS A 93 26.24 -16.24 -8.56
C LYS A 93 26.59 -17.71 -8.39
N GLY A 94 27.84 -17.99 -8.02
CA GLY A 94 28.26 -19.35 -7.71
C GLY A 94 27.50 -19.93 -6.50
N PRO A 95 27.41 -21.26 -6.36
CA PRO A 95 26.63 -21.92 -5.32
C PRO A 95 27.01 -21.45 -3.90
N LYS A 96 28.32 -21.32 -3.62
CA LYS A 96 28.82 -20.79 -2.34
C LYS A 96 28.31 -19.38 -2.01
N SER A 97 28.15 -18.52 -3.01
CA SER A 97 27.64 -17.15 -2.81
C SER A 97 26.15 -17.15 -2.46
N VAL A 98 25.37 -18.07 -3.03
CA VAL A 98 23.95 -18.22 -2.71
C VAL A 98 23.79 -18.81 -1.31
N GLU A 99 24.63 -19.79 -0.95
CA GLU A 99 24.67 -20.39 0.39
C GLU A 99 25.00 -19.34 1.47
N MET A 100 26.04 -18.53 1.28
CA MET A 100 26.36 -17.43 2.21
C MET A 100 25.22 -16.41 2.32
N ALA A 101 24.54 -16.11 1.20
CA ALA A 101 23.38 -15.22 1.21
C ALA A 101 22.22 -15.82 2.01
N ALA A 102 21.95 -17.12 1.87
CA ALA A 102 20.94 -17.83 2.64
C ALA A 102 21.28 -17.86 4.14
N MET A 103 22.51 -18.21 4.51
CA MET A 103 22.97 -18.21 5.90
C MET A 103 22.87 -16.81 6.53
N SER A 104 23.33 -15.77 5.83
CA SER A 104 23.19 -14.38 6.28
C SER A 104 21.73 -13.96 6.42
N ALA A 105 20.84 -14.40 5.52
CA ALA A 105 19.41 -14.13 5.61
C ALA A 105 18.78 -14.80 6.82
N VAL A 106 19.13 -16.06 7.11
CA VAL A 106 18.66 -16.78 8.30
C VAL A 106 19.15 -16.11 9.58
N LEU A 107 20.41 -15.67 9.64
CA LEU A 107 20.96 -14.94 10.79
C LEU A 107 20.23 -13.62 11.04
N GLN A 108 19.88 -12.88 9.98
CA GLN A 108 19.11 -11.63 10.11
C GLN A 108 17.63 -11.87 10.44
N PHE A 109 17.04 -12.92 9.88
CA PHE A 109 15.64 -13.27 10.11
C PHE A 109 15.43 -13.80 11.53
N LYS A 110 16.42 -14.55 12.04
CA LYS A 110 16.47 -15.02 13.41
C LYS A 110 17.15 -14.00 14.33
N GLU A 111 16.45 -12.91 14.64
CA GLU A 111 16.54 -12.34 16.00
C GLU A 111 16.24 -13.44 17.07
N ALA A 112 15.58 -14.52 16.65
CA ALA A 112 15.21 -15.72 17.42
C ALA A 112 16.37 -16.66 17.86
N ALA A 113 17.63 -16.39 17.53
CA ALA A 113 18.77 -17.15 18.09
C ALA A 113 19.34 -16.53 19.38
N GLY A 114 18.72 -15.45 19.89
CA GLY A 114 19.21 -14.74 21.08
C GLY A 114 20.42 -13.85 20.81
N ILE A 115 20.78 -13.64 19.54
CA ILE A 115 21.89 -12.77 19.15
C ILE A 115 21.29 -11.39 18.82
N PRO A 116 21.60 -10.34 19.58
CA PRO A 116 21.09 -9.00 19.31
C PRO A 116 21.59 -8.51 17.95
N ALA A 117 20.74 -7.80 17.21
CA ALA A 117 21.13 -7.20 15.95
C ALA A 117 22.30 -6.23 16.16
N GLY A 118 23.38 -6.41 15.38
CA GLY A 118 24.53 -5.51 15.42
C GLY A 118 24.16 -4.08 15.05
N VAL A 119 24.95 -3.11 15.52
CA VAL A 119 24.70 -1.66 15.36
C VAL A 119 24.50 -1.26 13.89
N PHE A 120 25.25 -1.87 12.96
CA PHE A 120 25.11 -1.59 11.53
C PHE A 120 23.81 -2.14 10.93
N THR A 121 23.34 -3.28 11.41
CA THR A 121 22.09 -3.90 10.96
C THR A 121 20.90 -3.06 11.44
N SER A 122 20.90 -2.60 12.69
CA SER A 122 19.84 -1.76 13.23
C SER A 122 19.79 -0.40 12.52
N GLN A 123 20.93 0.26 12.31
CA GLN A 123 21.01 1.51 11.54
C GLN A 123 20.54 1.34 10.09
N GLY A 124 20.95 0.26 9.42
CA GLY A 124 20.54 -0.05 8.06
C GLY A 124 19.03 -0.30 7.94
N SER A 125 18.46 -1.05 8.88
CA SER A 125 17.02 -1.28 8.97
C SER A 125 16.26 0.02 9.22
N ALA A 126 16.72 0.88 10.14
CA ALA A 126 16.09 2.17 10.41
C ALA A 126 16.10 3.10 9.19
N LYS A 127 17.19 3.14 8.41
CA LYS A 127 17.25 3.90 7.15
C LYS A 127 16.22 3.40 6.14
N LYS A 128 16.14 2.07 5.94
CA LYS A 128 15.14 1.45 5.05
C LYS A 128 13.70 1.73 5.52
N ASP A 129 13.48 1.69 6.83
CA ASP A 129 12.20 1.96 7.46
C ASP A 129 11.73 3.39 7.17
N LYS A 130 12.62 4.38 7.33
CA LYS A 130 12.36 5.79 6.97
C LYS A 130 11.97 5.93 5.49
N THR A 131 12.71 5.30 4.58
CA THR A 131 12.38 5.34 3.15
C THR A 131 11.02 4.68 2.87
N ARG A 132 10.70 3.56 3.53
CA ARG A 132 9.38 2.91 3.43
C ARG A 132 8.26 3.85 3.87
N ILE A 133 8.40 4.48 5.04
CA ILE A 133 7.41 5.40 5.60
C ILE A 133 7.22 6.62 4.68
N PHE A 134 8.31 7.19 4.19
CA PHE A 134 8.26 8.31 3.23
C PHE A 134 7.49 7.93 1.97
N HIS A 135 7.80 6.78 1.36
CA HIS A 135 7.08 6.31 0.18
C HIS A 135 5.61 6.03 0.50
N SER A 136 5.28 5.43 1.65
CA SER A 136 3.87 5.21 2.01
C SER A 136 3.12 6.53 2.17
N ALA A 137 3.71 7.53 2.82
CA ALA A 137 3.11 8.86 2.98
C ALA A 137 2.91 9.53 1.62
N LYS A 138 3.93 9.51 0.74
CA LYS A 138 3.84 10.02 -0.63
C LYS A 138 2.73 9.32 -1.42
N LYS A 139 2.59 8.00 -1.28
CA LYS A 139 1.52 7.22 -1.94
C LYS A 139 0.12 7.53 -1.37
N ALA A 140 0.02 7.89 -0.10
CA ALA A 140 -1.23 8.23 0.57
C ALA A 140 -1.68 9.67 0.28
N ALA A 141 -0.75 10.55 -0.13
CA ALA A 141 -1.01 11.93 -0.49
C ALA A 141 -2.09 12.05 -1.57
N THR A 142 -2.97 13.04 -1.40
CA THR A 142 -4.12 13.29 -2.27
C THR A 142 -3.70 13.60 -3.71
N CYS A 143 -2.64 14.38 -3.90
CA CYS A 143 -2.09 14.70 -5.22
C CYS A 143 -1.69 13.43 -6.00
N GLU A 144 -1.07 12.46 -5.33
CA GLU A 144 -0.64 11.20 -5.93
C GLU A 144 -1.84 10.28 -6.23
N LYS A 145 -2.87 10.26 -5.36
CA LYS A 145 -4.14 9.57 -5.64
C LYS A 145 -4.83 10.13 -6.89
N VAL A 146 -4.88 11.46 -7.01
CA VAL A 146 -5.44 12.16 -8.18
C VAL A 146 -4.64 11.82 -9.44
N ARG A 147 -3.30 11.89 -9.38
CA ARG A 147 -2.42 11.53 -10.49
C ARG A 147 -2.68 10.11 -11.00
N ARG A 148 -2.82 9.14 -10.10
CA ARG A 148 -3.14 7.75 -10.48
C ARG A 148 -4.50 7.60 -11.13
N ARG A 149 -5.52 8.32 -10.66
CA ARG A 149 -6.85 8.33 -11.28
C ARG A 149 -6.78 8.86 -12.71
N LYS A 150 -6.07 9.98 -12.92
CA LYS A 150 -5.86 10.55 -14.27
C LYS A 150 -5.16 9.57 -15.20
N ILE A 151 -4.09 8.91 -14.75
CA ILE A 151 -3.36 7.92 -15.56
C ILE A 151 -4.26 6.72 -15.92
N ARG A 152 -5.07 6.22 -14.97
CA ARG A 152 -6.00 5.12 -15.25
C ARG A 152 -7.06 5.52 -16.27
N GLN A 153 -7.61 6.72 -16.14
CA GLN A 153 -8.58 7.26 -17.10
C GLN A 153 -7.96 7.44 -18.49
N ALA A 154 -6.73 7.96 -18.57
CA ALA A 154 -6.01 8.11 -19.83
C ALA A 154 -5.73 6.75 -20.50
N LYS A 155 -5.34 5.73 -19.73
CA LYS A 155 -5.16 4.36 -20.26
C LYS A 155 -6.47 3.74 -20.74
N LEU A 156 -7.55 3.92 -19.99
CA LEU A 156 -8.88 3.46 -20.42
C LEU A 156 -9.30 4.16 -21.71
N ALA A 157 -9.11 5.48 -21.80
CA ALA A 157 -9.42 6.24 -23.01
C ALA A 157 -8.54 5.85 -24.20
N ALA A 158 -7.26 5.53 -23.98
CA ALA A 158 -6.38 5.01 -25.02
C ALA A 158 -6.86 3.63 -25.53
N ASN A 159 -7.21 2.72 -24.62
CA ASN A 159 -7.75 1.41 -24.99
C ASN A 159 -9.06 1.54 -25.79
N MET A 160 -9.98 2.44 -25.38
CA MET A 160 -11.24 2.68 -26.10
C MET A 160 -11.04 3.34 -27.48
N ARG A 161 -9.92 4.06 -27.69
CA ARG A 161 -9.55 4.61 -29.01
C ARG A 161 -8.96 3.55 -29.93
N ASP A 162 -8.23 2.58 -29.36
CA ASP A 162 -7.61 1.46 -30.09
C ASP A 162 -8.64 0.40 -30.52
N GLU A 163 -9.77 0.28 -29.79
CA GLU A 163 -10.91 -0.57 -30.19
C GLU A 163 -11.63 -0.11 -31.48
N GLY A 164 -11.26 1.05 -32.04
CA GLY A 164 -11.73 1.53 -33.35
C GLY A 164 -11.00 0.95 -34.57
N GLU A 165 -9.86 0.27 -34.38
CA GLU A 165 -9.11 -0.37 -35.46
C GLU A 165 -8.81 -1.82 -35.09
N CYS A 166 -9.85 -2.66 -35.14
CA CYS A 166 -9.74 -4.09 -34.88
C CYS A 166 -9.00 -4.81 -36.03
N SER A 167 -7.66 -4.78 -35.99
CA SER A 167 -6.79 -5.58 -36.86
C SER A 167 -6.36 -6.92 -36.23
N TYR A 168 -6.60 -7.11 -34.93
CA TYR A 168 -6.15 -8.30 -34.21
C TYR A 168 -7.30 -9.28 -33.90
N SER A 169 -7.63 -10.14 -34.86
CA SER A 169 -8.41 -11.36 -34.58
C SER A 169 -7.46 -12.52 -34.30
N SER A 170 -7.57 -13.18 -33.14
CA SER A 170 -6.83 -14.41 -32.85
C SER A 170 -7.01 -15.43 -33.97
N GLY A 171 -5.91 -15.85 -34.60
CA GLY A 171 -5.89 -16.89 -35.64
C GLY A 171 -5.73 -16.40 -37.10
N LYS A 172 -5.63 -15.09 -37.37
CA LYS A 172 -5.29 -14.60 -38.71
C LYS A 172 -3.80 -14.29 -38.83
N PHE A 173 -3.03 -15.23 -39.37
CA PHE A 173 -1.71 -14.93 -39.93
C PHE A 173 -1.90 -14.22 -41.27
N ASN A 174 -1.70 -12.90 -41.32
CA ASN A 174 -1.63 -12.18 -42.58
C ASN A 174 -0.39 -12.67 -43.34
N LYS A 175 -0.60 -13.20 -44.55
CA LYS A 175 0.47 -13.37 -45.53
C LYS A 175 0.95 -11.96 -45.91
N VAL A 176 2.17 -11.61 -45.52
CA VAL A 176 2.81 -10.37 -45.90
C VAL A 176 3.27 -10.49 -47.37
N ASP A 177 2.69 -9.69 -48.25
CA ASP A 177 3.24 -9.44 -49.59
C ASP A 177 4.40 -8.43 -49.47
N PRO A 178 5.59 -8.65 -50.07
CA PRO A 178 6.82 -7.96 -49.66
C PRO A 178 7.08 -6.59 -50.30
N LEU A 179 6.07 -5.87 -50.81
CA LEU A 179 6.30 -4.63 -51.56
C LEU A 179 5.34 -3.50 -51.16
N ALA A 180 5.61 -2.88 -50.02
CA ALA A 180 5.19 -1.50 -49.75
C ALA A 180 6.08 -0.88 -48.66
N GLN A 181 7.20 -0.28 -49.08
CA GLN A 181 7.85 0.80 -48.35
C GLN A 181 7.52 2.10 -49.07
N VAL A 182 6.93 3.09 -48.37
CA VAL A 182 7.24 4.52 -48.49
C VAL A 182 6.90 5.17 -47.14
N GLY A 183 7.83 5.96 -46.59
CA GLY A 183 7.78 6.53 -45.24
C GLY A 183 7.20 7.94 -45.13
N SER A 184 7.33 8.51 -43.92
CA SER A 184 7.31 9.95 -43.63
C SER A 184 7.90 10.23 -42.24
N GLU A 185 8.75 11.25 -42.18
CA GLU A 185 9.59 11.72 -41.07
C GLU A 185 8.87 12.55 -39.99
N SER A 186 9.59 12.72 -38.86
CA SER A 186 9.49 13.79 -37.83
C SER A 186 8.25 13.77 -36.92
N SER A 187 8.32 14.07 -35.62
CA SER A 187 9.08 15.13 -34.97
C SER A 187 9.25 14.84 -33.47
N ASP A 188 10.41 15.21 -32.94
CA ASP A 188 10.70 15.34 -31.52
C ASP A 188 9.89 16.49 -30.92
N ASP A 189 9.21 16.27 -29.80
CA ASP A 189 8.79 17.34 -28.89
C ASP A 189 9.12 16.95 -27.44
N GLU A 190 10.21 17.55 -26.97
CA GLU A 190 10.62 17.71 -25.59
C GLU A 190 9.62 18.64 -24.88
N ASP A 191 8.78 18.08 -24.00
CA ASP A 191 8.02 18.87 -23.02
C ASP A 191 8.69 18.81 -21.64
N ASP A 192 9.63 19.74 -21.47
CA ASP A 192 10.20 20.23 -20.24
C ASP A 192 9.10 20.84 -19.34
N TYR A 193 8.91 20.35 -18.11
CA TYR A 193 8.18 21.09 -17.07
C TYR A 193 8.75 20.76 -15.67
N PRO A 194 8.92 21.76 -14.79
CA PRO A 194 10.05 21.82 -13.90
C PRO A 194 9.89 20.92 -12.68
N LEU A 195 10.98 20.25 -12.32
CA LEU A 195 11.19 19.68 -10.99
C LEU A 195 11.01 20.79 -9.95
N ALA A 196 9.94 20.71 -9.17
CA ALA A 196 9.81 21.49 -7.95
C ALA A 196 11.02 21.15 -7.06
N GLN A 197 12.01 22.04 -7.06
CA GLN A 197 13.11 22.06 -6.10
C GLN A 197 12.48 22.33 -4.73
N LEU A 198 12.32 21.26 -3.94
CA LEU A 198 12.27 21.38 -2.50
C LEU A 198 13.65 21.88 -2.07
N VAL A 199 13.79 23.20 -2.00
CA VAL A 199 14.93 23.86 -1.37
C VAL A 199 14.97 23.40 0.08
N LEU A 200 15.87 22.45 0.35
CA LEU A 200 16.36 22.16 1.68
C LEU A 200 17.23 23.34 2.09
N ASN A 201 16.67 24.29 2.84
CA ASN A 201 17.47 25.28 3.53
C ASN A 201 18.17 24.62 4.73
N LYS A 202 19.47 24.44 4.55
CA LYS A 202 20.56 24.24 5.52
C LYS A 202 21.54 25.36 5.14
N ASP A 203 22.11 26.21 5.99
CA ASP A 203 22.45 26.23 7.41
C ASP A 203 22.44 27.73 7.83
N SER A 204 22.39 28.20 9.09
CA SER A 204 23.44 28.13 10.12
C SER A 204 23.10 29.12 11.27
N ASP A 205 23.35 28.67 12.50
CA ASP A 205 23.74 29.37 13.74
C ASP A 205 23.21 30.77 14.10
N THR A 206 22.50 30.87 15.24
CA THR A 206 22.77 31.87 16.30
C THR A 206 22.07 31.53 17.63
N SER A 207 22.90 31.44 18.67
CA SER A 207 22.69 31.72 20.12
C SER A 207 21.62 30.96 20.91
N ASP A 208 22.11 30.29 21.95
CA ASP A 208 21.43 29.88 23.18
C ASP A 208 20.51 30.98 23.75
N GLU A 209 19.24 30.63 24.01
CA GLU A 209 18.43 31.19 25.10
C GLU A 209 17.38 30.13 25.51
N ASP A 210 17.32 29.91 26.83
CA ASP A 210 16.50 28.92 27.52
C ASP A 210 14.99 29.08 27.26
N VAL A 211 14.31 27.98 26.86
CA VAL A 211 12.84 27.89 26.84
C VAL A 211 12.38 26.77 27.77
N PRO A 212 11.59 27.06 28.82
CA PRO A 212 11.25 26.08 29.85
C PRO A 212 10.21 25.04 29.37
N PRO A 213 10.21 23.83 29.94
CA PRO A 213 9.29 22.76 29.53
C PRO A 213 7.84 23.07 29.89
N ALA A 214 6.95 22.78 28.93
CA ALA A 214 5.51 22.96 28.99
C ALA A 214 4.88 22.36 30.25
N GLN A 215 4.12 23.18 30.97
CA GLN A 215 3.38 22.78 32.17
C GLN A 215 2.23 21.84 31.81
N ILE A 216 2.20 20.69 32.48
CA ILE A 216 1.11 19.72 32.49
C ILE A 216 -0.10 20.36 33.19
N ILE A 217 -1.18 20.62 32.45
CA ILE A 217 -2.47 21.04 33.03
C ILE A 217 -3.04 19.85 33.81
N ARG A 218 -2.90 19.89 35.15
CA ARG A 218 -3.64 19.02 36.07
C ARG A 218 -4.99 19.68 36.36
N ASN A 219 -6.08 19.07 35.88
CA ASN A 219 -7.43 19.43 36.31
C ASN A 219 -7.59 19.06 37.79
N SER A 220 -7.61 20.06 38.68
CA SER A 220 -8.06 19.88 40.06
C SER A 220 -9.57 20.08 40.14
N SER A 221 -10.27 18.98 40.44
CA SER A 221 -11.61 19.01 41.01
C SER A 221 -11.55 19.74 42.35
N LYS A 222 -12.34 20.81 42.52
CA LYS A 222 -12.66 21.37 43.83
C LYS A 222 -14.10 21.05 44.15
N ASN A 223 -14.27 20.17 45.13
CA ASN A 223 -15.44 20.13 46.01
C ASN A 223 -15.59 21.47 46.71
N SER A 224 -16.77 22.06 46.63
CA SER A 224 -17.48 22.80 47.69
C SER A 224 -18.93 22.94 47.28
#